data_AF-A0A285N4L5-F1
#
_entry.id   AF-A0A285N4L5-F1
#
_cell.length_a   1.000
_cell.length_b   1.000
_cell.length_c   1.000
_cell.angle_alpha   90.00
_cell.angle_beta   90.00
_cell.angle_gamma   90.00
#
_symmetry.space_group_name_H-M   'P 1'
#
loop_
_entity.id
_entity.type
_entity.pdbx_description
1 polymer ?
#
loop_
_entity_poly.entity_id
_entity_poly.type
_entity_poly.pdbx_seq_one_letter_code
_entity_poly.pdbx_strand_id
1 'polypeptide(L)'
;MSVRSLARGRWQQRSLAGLTVMVLFSPVFAWAATRVGYSEPMENAAEAAGAASHAVATDVSLFSGYALPGLGPHLGTLGGALFGTVLTLVLGVGVARALAPSN
;
A
#
# COMPACT_ATOMS: atom_id res chain seq x y z
N MET A 1 -21.59 11.87 7.75
CA MET A 1 -21.10 10.70 8.53
C MET A 1 -19.89 11.11 9.39
N SER A 2 -19.97 11.09 10.72
CA SER A 2 -18.88 11.54 11.62
C SER A 2 -17.80 10.46 11.76
N VAL A 3 -16.52 10.82 11.97
CA VAL A 3 -15.42 9.86 12.25
C VAL A 3 -15.77 8.98 13.47
N ARG A 4 -16.49 9.55 14.44
CA ARG A 4 -17.00 8.84 15.62
C ARG A 4 -18.10 7.82 15.30
N SER A 5 -18.70 7.83 14.10
CA SER A 5 -19.68 6.82 13.67
C SER A 5 -19.03 5.57 13.06
N LEU A 6 -17.85 5.71 12.45
CA LEU A 6 -17.07 4.56 11.96
C LEU A 6 -16.62 3.65 13.11
N ALA A 7 -16.40 4.19 14.31
CA ALA A 7 -15.97 3.42 15.47
C ALA A 7 -17.13 2.82 16.31
N ARG A 8 -18.39 3.00 15.93
CA ARG A 8 -19.54 2.68 16.81
C ARG A 8 -20.22 1.34 16.56
N GLY A 9 -20.14 0.78 15.35
CA GLY A 9 -20.71 -0.54 15.07
C GLY A 9 -19.65 -1.64 15.17
N ARG A 10 -20.03 -2.79 15.75
CA ARG A 10 -19.14 -3.96 15.94
C ARG A 10 -18.52 -4.44 14.62
N TRP A 11 -19.24 -4.29 13.51
CA TRP A 11 -18.74 -4.66 12.19
C TRP A 11 -17.65 -3.69 11.70
N GLN A 12 -17.87 -2.39 11.82
CA GLN A 12 -16.89 -1.38 11.42
C GLN A 12 -15.61 -1.47 12.26
N GLN A 13 -15.72 -1.71 13.57
CA GLN A 13 -14.56 -1.93 14.44
C GLN A 13 -13.73 -3.15 13.99
N ARG A 14 -14.40 -4.25 13.64
CA ARG A 14 -13.73 -5.45 13.13
C ARG A 14 -13.06 -5.19 11.78
N SER A 15 -13.71 -4.46 10.88
CA SER A 15 -13.13 -4.08 9.60
C SER A 15 -11.90 -3.19 9.76
N LEU A 16 -11.97 -2.16 10.62
CA LEU A 16 -10.82 -1.31 10.92
C LEU A 16 -9.68 -2.13 11.54
N ALA A 17 -9.96 -3.00 12.50
CA ALA A 17 -8.95 -3.87 13.09
C ALA A 17 -8.30 -4.78 12.04
N GLY A 18 -9.09 -5.36 11.13
CA GLY A 18 -8.59 -6.16 10.02
C GLY A 18 -7.66 -5.36 9.08
N LEU A 19 -8.06 -4.14 8.72
CA LEU A 19 -7.21 -3.24 7.92
C LEU A 19 -5.91 -2.90 8.64
N THR A 20 -5.97 -2.59 9.94
CA THR A 20 -4.77 -2.31 10.75
C THR A 20 -3.84 -3.51 10.77
N VAL A 21 -4.37 -4.72 10.99
CA VAL A 21 -3.57 -5.96 10.95
C VAL A 21 -2.92 -6.13 9.57
N MET A 22 -3.67 -5.97 8.47
CA MET A 22 -3.12 -6.08 7.11
C MET A 22 -1.99 -5.08 6.85
N VAL A 23 -2.15 -3.81 7.26
CA VAL A 23 -1.12 -2.78 7.11
C VAL A 23 0.13 -3.14 7.91
N LEU A 24 -0.02 -3.57 9.16
CA LEU A 24 1.11 -3.98 10.00
C LEU A 24 1.83 -5.23 9.48
N PHE A 25 1.11 -6.13 8.78
CA PHE A 25 1.69 -7.30 8.15
C PHE A 25 2.38 -7.01 6.80
N SER A 26 2.20 -5.82 6.22
CA SER A 26 2.77 -5.49 4.90
C SER A 26 4.30 -5.66 4.79
N PRO A 27 5.12 -5.36 5.83
CA PRO A 27 6.57 -5.57 5.75
C PRO A 27 6.95 -7.06 5.68
N VAL A 28 6.15 -7.92 6.30
CA VAL A 28 6.34 -9.39 6.25
C VAL A 28 6.07 -9.90 4.84
N PHE A 29 5.03 -9.37 4.18
CA PHE A 29 4.77 -9.67 2.77
C PHE A 29 5.89 -9.17 1.87
N ALA A 30 6.39 -7.95 2.09
CA ALA A 30 7.53 -7.41 1.34
C ALA A 30 8.76 -8.32 1.47
N TRP A 31 9.09 -8.74 2.69
CA TRP A 31 10.17 -9.68 2.94
C TRP A 31 9.96 -11.02 2.23
N ALA A 32 8.76 -11.60 2.33
CA ALA A 32 8.44 -12.87 1.68
C ALA A 32 8.52 -12.77 0.15
N ALA A 33 8.06 -11.66 -0.43
CA ALA A 33 8.13 -11.41 -1.87
C ALA A 33 9.58 -11.38 -2.37
N THR A 34 10.49 -10.77 -1.61
CA THR A 34 11.93 -10.79 -1.95
C THR A 34 12.51 -12.21 -1.88
N ARG A 35 12.09 -13.02 -0.89
CA ARG A 35 12.58 -14.41 -0.74
C ARG A 35 12.21 -15.32 -1.90
N VAL A 36 11.07 -15.07 -2.54
CA VAL A 36 10.59 -15.86 -3.68
C VAL A 36 10.88 -15.18 -5.04
N GLY A 37 11.62 -14.07 -5.04
CA GLY A 37 11.95 -13.34 -6.27
C GLY A 37 10.76 -12.62 -6.93
N TYR A 38 9.66 -12.42 -6.20
CA TYR A 38 8.45 -11.77 -6.71
C TYR A 38 8.57 -10.25 -6.80
N SER A 39 9.47 -9.63 -6.03
CA SER A 39 9.59 -8.17 -5.97
C SER A 39 10.12 -7.54 -7.26
N GLU A 40 10.86 -8.29 -8.09
CA GLU A 40 11.50 -7.78 -9.31
C GLU A 40 11.44 -8.79 -10.47
N PRO A 41 10.22 -9.15 -10.95
CA PRO A 41 10.07 -10.19 -11.98
C PRO A 41 10.78 -9.83 -13.29
N MET A 42 10.79 -8.54 -13.61
CA MET A 42 11.33 -8.01 -14.85
C MET A 42 12.87 -7.95 -14.82
N GLU A 43 13.45 -7.55 -13.69
CA GLU A 43 14.90 -7.59 -13.45
C GLU A 43 15.41 -9.04 -13.49
N ASN A 44 14.73 -9.95 -12.78
CA ASN A 44 15.06 -11.38 -12.75
C ASN A 44 14.97 -12.01 -14.15
N ALA A 45 13.96 -11.64 -14.94
CA ALA A 45 13.81 -12.10 -16.31
C ALA A 45 14.89 -11.53 -17.24
N ALA A 46 15.26 -10.26 -17.08
CA ALA A 46 16.33 -9.63 -17.84
C ALA A 46 17.68 -10.28 -17.53
N GLU A 47 17.96 -10.58 -16.27
CA GLU A 47 19.17 -11.30 -15.84
C GLU A 47 19.20 -12.73 -16.39
N ALA A 48 18.09 -13.46 -16.31
CA ALA A 48 17.96 -14.79 -16.91
C ALA A 48 18.12 -14.78 -18.45
N ALA A 49 17.74 -13.69 -19.11
CA ALA A 49 17.90 -13.51 -20.56
C ALA A 49 19.30 -13.00 -20.96
N GLY A 50 20.21 -12.77 -20.01
CA GLY A 50 21.52 -12.15 -20.27
C GLY A 50 21.41 -10.70 -20.77
N ALA A 51 20.24 -10.09 -20.62
CA ALA A 51 19.90 -8.74 -21.05
C ALA A 51 19.84 -7.77 -19.86
N ALA A 52 20.51 -8.09 -18.75
CA ALA A 52 20.66 -7.21 -17.59
C ALA A 52 21.38 -5.93 -18.01
N SER A 53 20.62 -4.94 -18.47
CA SER A 53 21.12 -3.61 -18.71
C SER A 53 21.55 -3.01 -17.37
N HIS A 54 22.67 -2.30 -17.33
CA HIS A 54 22.96 -1.38 -16.23
C HIS A 54 21.97 -0.21 -16.35
N ALA A 55 20.70 -0.47 -16.03
CA ALA A 55 19.66 0.52 -16.08
C ALA A 55 19.99 1.55 -15.00
N VAL A 56 20.34 2.77 -15.43
CA VAL A 56 20.22 3.93 -14.54
C VAL A 56 18.75 3.93 -14.11
N ALA A 57 18.50 3.76 -12.82
CA ALA A 57 17.14 3.76 -12.28
C ALA A 57 16.48 5.12 -12.59
N THR A 58 15.74 5.18 -13.69
CA THR A 58 14.96 6.34 -14.11
C THR A 58 13.53 6.27 -13.58
N ASP A 59 13.25 5.35 -12.65
CA ASP A 59 11.95 5.26 -11.99
C ASP A 59 11.75 6.47 -11.08
N VAL A 60 11.31 7.58 -11.68
CA VAL A 60 10.70 8.72 -10.98
C VAL A 60 9.26 8.33 -10.64
N SER A 61 9.11 7.24 -9.90
CA SER A 61 7.83 6.82 -9.35
C SER A 61 7.79 7.20 -7.88
N LEU A 62 6.75 7.95 -7.49
CA LEU A 62 6.47 8.28 -6.08
C LEU A 62 6.23 7.03 -5.22
N PHE A 63 5.99 5.86 -5.84
CA PHE A 63 5.76 4.59 -5.17
C PHE A 63 6.42 3.42 -5.94
N SER A 64 7.69 3.54 -6.29
CA SER A 64 8.42 2.40 -6.89
C SER A 64 8.33 1.18 -5.96
N GLY A 65 7.96 0.02 -6.50
CA GLY A 65 7.74 -1.19 -5.71
C GLY A 65 6.69 -1.08 -4.60
N TYR A 66 5.73 -0.14 -4.71
CA TYR A 66 4.70 0.15 -3.69
C TYR A 66 5.26 0.70 -2.36
N ALA A 67 6.51 1.15 -2.34
CA ALA A 67 7.19 1.68 -1.18
C ALA A 67 7.29 3.21 -1.25
N LEU A 68 7.22 3.89 -0.10
CA LEU A 68 7.57 5.31 -0.04
C LEU A 68 9.06 5.52 -0.30
N PRO A 69 9.42 6.50 -1.15
CA PRO A 69 10.81 6.82 -1.45
C PRO A 69 11.52 7.36 -0.20
N GLY A 70 12.83 7.11 -0.12
CA GLY A 70 13.66 7.53 1.01
C GLY A 70 13.51 6.67 2.27
N LEU A 71 12.62 5.69 2.26
CA LEU A 71 12.47 4.68 3.31
C LEU A 71 12.84 3.32 2.72
N GLY A 72 13.79 2.61 3.36
CA GLY A 72 14.21 1.29 2.88
C GLY A 72 13.03 0.30 2.71
N PRO A 73 13.23 -0.84 2.04
CA PRO A 73 12.14 -1.65 1.46
C PRO A 73 10.99 -1.94 2.44
N HIS A 74 11.30 -2.35 3.66
CA HIS A 74 10.29 -2.71 4.67
C HIS A 74 9.50 -1.50 5.20
N LEU A 75 10.19 -0.41 5.55
CA LEU A 75 9.53 0.80 6.07
C LEU A 75 8.80 1.56 4.97
N GLY A 76 9.35 1.55 3.76
CA GLY A 76 8.72 2.10 2.58
C GLY A 76 7.39 1.39 2.26
N THR A 77 7.36 0.05 2.27
CA THR A 77 6.11 -0.71 2.06
C THR A 77 5.09 -0.50 3.20
N LEU A 78 5.54 -0.38 4.45
CA LEU A 78 4.66 -0.03 5.56
C LEU A 78 4.00 1.34 5.34
N GLY A 79 4.83 2.34 4.99
CA GLY A 79 4.35 3.68 4.68
C GLY A 79 3.39 3.68 3.49
N GLY A 80 3.68 2.90 2.44
CA GLY A 80 2.85 2.82 1.23
C GLY A 80 1.49 2.21 1.54
N ALA A 81 1.47 1.14 2.32
CA ALA A 81 0.24 0.50 2.79
C ALA A 81 -0.59 1.44 3.67
N LEU A 82 0.05 2.17 4.59
CA LEU A 82 -0.63 3.15 5.43
C LEU A 82 -1.23 4.28 4.60
N PHE A 83 -0.43 4.88 3.71
CA PHE A 83 -0.84 5.99 2.86
C PHE A 83 -2.01 5.60 1.95
N GLY A 84 -1.90 4.46 1.25
CA GLY A 84 -2.96 3.94 0.40
C GLY A 84 -4.26 3.70 1.18
N THR A 85 -4.17 3.04 2.34
CA THR A 85 -5.33 2.76 3.19
C THR A 85 -6.03 4.04 3.65
N VAL A 86 -5.27 5.02 4.14
CA VAL A 86 -5.80 6.32 4.58
C VAL A 86 -6.44 7.05 3.41
N LEU A 87 -5.77 7.11 2.26
CA LEU A 87 -6.27 7.77 1.06
C LEU A 87 -7.61 7.16 0.61
N THR A 88 -7.70 5.82 0.53
CA THR A 88 -8.93 5.13 0.15
C THR A 88 -10.08 5.43 1.12
N LEU A 89 -9.83 5.38 2.43
CA LEU A 89 -10.85 5.69 3.43
C LEU A 89 -11.32 7.16 3.34
N VAL A 90 -10.40 8.09 3.15
CA VAL A 90 -10.70 9.52 2.99
C VAL A 90 -11.57 9.74 1.75
N LEU A 91 -11.18 9.17 0.60
CA LEU A 91 -11.95 9.29 -0.63
C LEU A 91 -13.35 8.66 -0.50
N GLY A 92 -13.44 7.44 0.05
CA GLY A 92 -14.72 6.77 0.27
C GLY A 92 -15.67 7.58 1.17
N VAL A 93 -15.15 8.13 2.28
CA VAL A 93 -15.92 9.02 3.16
C VAL A 93 -16.28 10.33 2.48
N GLY A 94 -15.37 10.89 1.68
CA GLY A 94 -15.58 12.12 0.92
C GLY A 94 -16.72 11.97 -0.09
N VAL A 95 -16.68 10.92 -0.92
CA VAL A 95 -17.74 10.59 -1.87
C VAL A 95 -19.07 10.33 -1.17
N ALA A 96 -19.07 9.52 -0.11
CA ALA A 96 -20.28 9.24 0.66
C ALA A 96 -20.91 10.51 1.26
N ARG A 97 -20.09 11.52 1.60
CA ARG A 97 -20.58 12.83 2.06
C ARG A 97 -21.09 13.71 0.92
N ALA A 98 -20.39 13.75 -0.20
CA ALA A 98 -20.79 14.54 -1.36
C ALA A 98 -22.14 14.07 -1.94
N LEU A 99 -22.43 12.77 -1.85
CA LEU A 99 -23.68 12.17 -2.30
C LEU A 99 -24.76 12.10 -1.21
N ALA A 100 -24.45 12.48 0.03
CA ALA A 100 -25.44 12.49 1.09
C ALA A 100 -26.50 13.56 0.79
N PRO A 101 -27.81 13.28 1.01
CA PRO A 101 -28.85 14.26 0.77
C PRO A 101 -28.57 15.52 1.60
N SER A 102 -28.54 16.67 0.92
CA SER A 102 -28.50 17.97 1.55
C SER A 102 -29.87 18.22 2.19
N ASN A 103 -29.97 18.00 3.49
CA ASN A 103 -31.08 18.53 4.29
C ASN A 103 -30.88 20.01 4.55
#